data_AF-A0A3S2H9Z4-F1
#
_entry.id   AF-A0A3S2H9Z4-F1
#
_cell.length_a   1.000
_cell.length_b   1.000
_cell.length_c   1.000
_cell.angle_alpha   90.00
_cell.angle_beta   90.00
_cell.angle_gamma   90.00
#
_symmetry.space_group_name_H-M   'P 1'
#
loop_
_entity.id
_entity.type
_entity.pdbx_description
1 polymer ?
#
loop_
_entity_poly.entity_id
_entity_poly.type
_entity_poly.pdbx_seq_one_letter_code
_entity_poly.pdbx_strand_id
1 'polypeptide(L)' 'MFVGAAFGSLSASSRHVRWCYDDYRSYRRSDNTFQACSGPRRQCRRG' A
#
# COMPACT_ATOMS: atom_id res chain seq x y z
N MET A 1 -12.33 -6.20 -29.97
CA MET A 1 -12.90 -6.22 -28.60
C MET A 1 -12.40 -4.98 -27.88
N PHE A 2 -13.28 -4.00 -27.64
CA PHE A 2 -12.96 -2.74 -26.99
C PHE A 2 -12.99 -2.92 -25.47
N VAL A 3 -11.84 -2.95 -24.81
CA VAL A 3 -11.80 -2.85 -23.34
C VAL A 3 -11.83 -1.37 -22.98
N GLY A 4 -13.04 -0.88 -22.71
CA GLY A 4 -13.25 0.44 -22.12
C GLY A 4 -12.52 0.56 -20.79
N ALA A 5 -12.03 1.76 -20.51
CA ALA A 5 -11.41 2.16 -19.26
C ALA A 5 -12.36 1.91 -18.07
N ALA A 6 -12.27 0.74 -17.48
CA ALA A 6 -12.59 0.52 -16.08
C ALA A 6 -11.26 0.40 -15.33
N PHE A 7 -10.58 1.54 -15.08
CA PHE A 7 -9.68 1.63 -13.93
C PHE A 7 -10.54 1.62 -12.67
N GLY A 8 -11.25 0.51 -12.45
CA GLY A 8 -12.09 0.31 -11.30
C GLY A 8 -11.21 0.42 -10.08
N SER A 9 -11.38 1.50 -9.33
CA SER A 9 -10.74 1.84 -8.05
C SER A 9 -11.05 0.85 -6.92
N LEU A 10 -11.39 -0.40 -7.23
CA LEU A 10 -11.64 -1.49 -6.28
C LEU A 10 -10.36 -2.03 -5.65
N SER A 11 -9.21 -1.43 -5.94
CA SER A 11 -7.93 -1.86 -5.39
C SER A 11 -7.00 -0.71 -5.01
N ALA A 12 -7.49 0.52 -4.78
CA ALA A 12 -6.60 1.58 -4.29
C ALA A 12 -5.98 1.19 -2.93
N SER A 13 -6.80 0.65 -2.02
CA SER A 13 -6.33 0.16 -0.71
C SER A 13 -5.48 -1.11 -0.81
N SER A 14 -5.81 -2.06 -1.69
CA SER A 14 -5.02 -3.30 -1.86
C SER A 14 -3.74 -3.10 -2.65
N ARG A 15 -3.71 -2.20 -3.64
CA ARG A 15 -2.50 -1.81 -4.37
C ARG A 15 -1.55 -1.01 -3.48
N HIS A 16 -2.10 -0.09 -2.70
CA HIS A 16 -1.38 0.61 -1.63
C HIS A 16 -0.71 -0.38 -0.67
N VAL A 17 -1.51 -1.28 -0.08
CA VAL A 17 -1.03 -2.30 0.86
C VAL A 17 0.09 -3.13 0.23
N ARG A 18 -0.07 -3.56 -1.03
CA ARG A 18 0.92 -4.39 -1.71
C ARG A 18 2.24 -3.66 -1.92
N TRP A 19 2.22 -2.40 -2.33
CA TRP A 19 3.42 -1.57 -2.42
C TRP A 19 4.12 -1.45 -1.05
N CYS A 20 3.36 -1.16 0.02
CA CYS A 20 3.95 -1.05 1.36
C CYS A 20 4.58 -2.36 1.84
N TYR A 21 4.02 -3.52 1.47
CA TYR A 21 4.59 -4.83 1.78
C TYR A 21 5.90 -5.12 1.05
N ASP A 22 6.02 -4.69 -0.21
CA ASP A 22 7.24 -4.85 -1.03
C ASP A 22 8.36 -3.91 -0.56
N ASP A 23 8.05 -2.65 -0.29
CA ASP A 23 9.03 -1.63 0.12
C ASP A 23 9.49 -1.81 1.59
N TYR A 24 8.59 -2.24 2.48
CA TYR A 24 8.85 -2.30 3.92
C TYR A 24 8.54 -3.66 4.53
N ARG A 25 9.59 -4.40 4.90
CA ARG A 25 9.45 -5.73 5.54
C ARG A 25 8.75 -5.73 6.91
N SER A 26 8.70 -4.56 7.59
CA SER A 26 8.05 -4.38 8.91
C SER A 26 6.65 -3.74 8.80
N TYR A 27 6.06 -3.73 7.61
CA TYR A 27 4.71 -3.22 7.39
C TYR A 27 3.66 -4.06 8.14
N ARG A 28 2.77 -3.39 8.89
CA ARG A 28 1.61 -3.98 9.55
C ARG A 28 0.34 -3.43 8.94
N ARG A 29 -0.46 -4.33 8.37
CA ARG A 29 -1.77 -4.01 7.79
C ARG A 29 -2.80 -3.56 8.83
N SER A 30 -2.69 -4.04 10.07
CA SER A 30 -3.62 -3.74 11.16
C SER A 30 -3.76 -2.24 11.40
N ASP A 31 -2.64 -1.53 11.44
CA ASP A 31 -2.58 -0.10 11.77
C ASP A 31 -2.08 0.75 10.59
N ASN A 32 -1.94 0.14 9.41
CA ASN A 32 -1.33 0.71 8.22
C ASN A 32 0.03 1.41 8.49
N THR A 33 0.86 0.84 9.37
CA THR A 33 2.17 1.42 9.75
C THR A 33 3.34 0.52 9.40
N PHE A 34 4.43 1.14 8.96
CA PHE A 34 5.72 0.49 8.76
C PHE A 34 6.80 1.15 9.60
N GLN A 35 7.92 0.44 9.76
CA GLN A 35 9.10 0.95 10.44
C GLN A 35 10.23 1.11 9.43
N ALA A 36 10.62 2.36 9.15
CA ALA A 36 11.80 2.66 8.34
C ALA A 36 13.07 2.33 9.13
N CYS A 37 14.15 1.96 8.43
CA CYS A 37 15.44 1.38 8.89
C CYS A 37 16.12 2.00 10.15
N SER A 38 15.45 2.04 11.30
CA SER A 38 15.81 2.68 12.59
C SER A 38 15.07 3.99 12.91
N GLY A 39 13.78 4.08 12.56
CA GLY A 39 12.93 5.21 12.93
C GLY A 39 11.63 4.83 13.66
N PRO A 40 10.86 5.84 14.11
CA PRO A 40 9.51 5.64 14.62
C PRO A 40 8.60 5.08 13.53
N ARG A 41 7.53 4.37 13.93
CA ARG A 41 6.56 3.83 12.96
C ARG A 41 5.83 4.97 12.25
N ARG A 42 5.71 4.88 10.93
CA ARG A 42 4.99 5.86 10.10
C ARG A 42 3.83 5.19 9.37
N GLN A 43 2.75 5.94 9.17
CA GLN A 43 1.64 5.48 8.35
C GLN A 43 2.05 5.40 6.87
N CYS A 44 1.65 4.33 6.21
CA CYS A 44 1.77 4.25 4.77
C CYS A 44 0.66 5.11 4.15
N ARG A 45 1.03 6.10 3.34
CA ARG A 45 0.08 7.04 2.69
C ARG A 45 0.14 7.05 1.17
N ARG A 46 1.04 6.27 0.56
CA ARG A 46 1.32 6.30 -0.88
C ARG A 46 0.35 5.37 -1.62
N GLY A 47 -0.59 5.93 -2.37
CA GLY A 47 -1.47 5.21 -3.30
C GLY A 47 -0.84 5.06 -4.68
#